data_AF-A0A7J3M376-F1
#
_entry.id   AF-A0A7J3M376-F1
#
_cell.length_a   1.000
_cell.length_b   1.000
_cell.length_c   1.000
_cell.angle_alpha   90.00
_cell.angle_beta   90.00
_cell.angle_gamma   90.00
#
_symmetry.space_group_name_H-M   'P 1'
#
loop_
_entity.id
_entity.type
_entity.pdbx_description
1 polymer ?
#
loop_
_entity_poly.entity_id
_entity_poly.type
_entity_poly.pdbx_seq_one_letter_code
_entity_poly.pdbx_strand_id
1 'polypeptide(L)'
;MELSKLREILREKYYPIDAKSGALFLLSVLFEEVGELAESVRKKDLRGIEEELSDVFFMVLSLANYFNIDIEAKLIEKYVKSDPSKKWDLER
;
A
#
# COMPACT_ATOMS: atom_id res chain seq x y z
N MET A 1 7.27 15.54 -6.73
CA MET A 1 6.37 14.37 -6.80
C MET A 1 5.57 14.32 -5.51
N GLU A 2 4.28 14.02 -5.60
CA GLU A 2 3.30 14.16 -4.51
C GLU A 2 3.31 12.99 -3.51
N LEU A 3 3.89 11.83 -3.84
CA LEU A 3 3.79 10.64 -2.99
C LEU A 3 4.69 10.73 -1.75
N SER A 4 5.92 11.24 -1.87
CA SER A 4 6.77 11.53 -0.69
C SER A 4 6.05 12.45 0.31
N LYS A 5 5.41 13.50 -0.19
CA LYS A 5 4.68 14.47 0.62
C LYS A 5 3.46 13.84 1.30
N LEU A 6 2.69 13.01 0.58
CA LEU A 6 1.59 12.25 1.17
C LEU A 6 2.11 11.32 2.28
N ARG A 7 3.19 10.58 2.03
CA ARG A 7 3.78 9.67 3.02
C ARG A 7 4.24 10.40 4.28
N GLU A 8 4.82 11.59 4.14
CA GLU A 8 5.21 12.45 5.28
C GLU A 8 3.99 12.88 6.10
N ILE A 9 2.92 13.36 5.45
CA ILE A 9 1.66 13.73 6.12
C ILE A 9 1.08 12.53 6.89
N LEU A 10 1.05 11.34 6.26
CA LEU A 10 0.58 10.13 6.92
C LEU A 10 1.49 9.71 8.08
N ARG A 11 2.81 9.86 7.94
CA ARG A 11 3.77 9.57 9.01
C ARG A 11 3.50 10.44 10.23
N GLU A 12 3.36 11.76 10.04
CA GLU A 12 3.09 12.69 11.12
C GLU A 12 1.79 12.34 11.86
N LYS A 13 0.76 11.94 11.12
CA LYS A 13 -0.56 11.64 11.67
C LYS A 13 -0.67 10.28 12.36
N TYR A 14 -0.08 9.22 11.78
CA TYR A 14 -0.39 7.84 12.17
C TYR A 14 0.79 7.07 12.78
N TYR A 15 2.03 7.47 12.53
CA TYR A 15 3.20 6.72 13.03
C TYR A 15 3.23 6.51 14.56
N PRO A 16 2.80 7.45 15.42
CA PRO A 16 2.75 7.19 16.87
C PRO A 16 1.85 6.01 17.24
N ILE A 17 0.74 5.81 16.52
CA ILE A 17 -0.19 4.72 16.71
C ILE A 17 0.39 3.44 16.11
N ASP A 18 0.88 3.52 14.88
CA ASP A 18 1.48 2.38 14.16
C ASP A 18 2.65 1.76 14.93
N ALA A 19 3.53 2.61 15.48
CA ALA A 19 4.66 2.20 16.31
C ALA A 19 4.21 1.45 17.56
N LYS A 20 3.09 1.86 18.16
CA LYS A 20 2.50 1.20 19.34
C LYS A 20 1.85 -0.14 18.97
N SER A 21 1.20 -0.23 17.82
CA SER A 21 0.50 -1.43 17.36
C SER A 21 1.45 -2.56 16.93
N GLY A 22 2.56 -2.20 16.28
CA GLY A 22 3.60 -3.14 15.86
C GLY A 22 3.39 -3.77 14.49
N ALA A 23 4.48 -4.22 13.86
CA ALA A 23 4.51 -4.69 12.47
C ALA A 23 3.49 -5.79 12.14
N LEU A 24 3.34 -6.79 13.02
CA LEU A 24 2.46 -7.92 12.75
C LEU A 24 0.98 -7.50 12.76
N PHE A 25 0.61 -6.56 13.62
CA PHE A 25 -0.74 -6.00 13.64
C PHE A 25 -1.02 -5.19 12.37
N LEU A 26 -0.08 -4.31 11.97
CA LEU A 26 -0.24 -3.54 10.74
C LEU A 26 -0.33 -4.45 9.51
N LEU A 27 0.43 -5.55 9.49
CA LEU A 27 0.35 -6.55 8.44
C LEU A 27 -1.00 -7.29 8.45
N SER A 28 -1.57 -7.60 9.62
CA SER A 28 -2.89 -8.23 9.68
C SER A 28 -3.98 -7.31 9.18
N VAL A 29 -3.92 -6.01 9.51
CA VAL A 29 -4.86 -5.02 8.97
C VAL A 29 -4.72 -4.91 7.45
N LEU A 30 -3.50 -4.85 6.90
CA LEU A 30 -3.32 -4.89 5.45
C LEU A 30 -4.01 -6.10 4.79
N PHE A 31 -3.94 -7.29 5.41
CA PHE A 31 -4.61 -8.47 4.86
C PHE A 31 -6.14 -8.41 4.97
N GLU A 32 -6.67 -7.75 5.99
CA GLU A 32 -8.10 -7.45 6.12
C GLU A 32 -8.56 -6.56 4.95
N GLU A 33 -7.91 -5.42 4.72
CA GLU A 33 -8.23 -4.50 3.62
C GLU A 33 -8.14 -5.18 2.24
N VAL A 34 -7.16 -6.06 2.05
CA VAL A 34 -7.04 -6.86 0.80
C VAL A 34 -8.21 -7.83 0.65
N GLY A 35 -8.71 -8.39 1.74
CA GLY A 35 -9.89 -9.25 1.76
C GLY A 35 -11.16 -8.49 1.39
N GLU A 36 -11.34 -7.31 1.94
CA GLU A 36 -12.47 -6.42 1.63
C GLU A 36 -12.40 -5.96 0.16
N LEU A 37 -11.21 -5.58 -0.31
CA LEU A 37 -10.98 -5.25 -1.72
C LEU A 37 -11.35 -6.42 -2.64
N ALA A 38 -10.94 -7.64 -2.29
CA ALA A 38 -11.28 -8.83 -3.07
C ALA A 38 -12.80 -9.06 -3.13
N GLU A 39 -13.52 -8.80 -2.03
CA GLU A 39 -14.98 -8.88 -2.01
C GLU A 39 -15.63 -7.82 -2.92
N SER A 40 -15.19 -6.57 -2.83
CA SER A 40 -15.67 -5.45 -3.65
C SER A 40 -15.43 -5.70 -5.14
N VAL A 41 -14.25 -6.20 -5.52
CA VAL A 41 -13.93 -6.63 -6.89
C VAL A 41 -14.85 -7.75 -7.35
N ARG A 42 -15.05 -8.79 -6.53
CA ARG A 42 -15.94 -9.92 -6.86
C ARG A 42 -17.38 -9.46 -7.09
N LYS A 43 -17.87 -8.49 -6.31
CA LYS A 43 -19.21 -7.90 -6.44
C LYS A 43 -19.34 -6.88 -7.57
N LYS A 44 -18.23 -6.46 -8.20
CA LYS A 44 -18.18 -5.34 -9.15
C LYS A 44 -18.72 -4.04 -8.55
N ASP A 45 -18.54 -3.86 -7.24
CA ASP A 45 -18.96 -2.65 -6.54
C ASP A 45 -17.87 -1.58 -6.69
N LEU A 46 -18.03 -0.68 -7.65
CA LEU A 46 -17.03 0.36 -7.94
C LEU A 46 -16.77 1.29 -6.75
N ARG A 47 -17.77 1.55 -5.91
CA ARG A 47 -17.58 2.41 -4.73
C ARG A 47 -16.78 1.69 -3.66
N GLY A 48 -17.13 0.44 -3.38
CA GLY A 48 -16.34 -0.41 -2.49
C GLY A 48 -14.91 -0.56 -3.02
N ILE A 49 -14.71 -0.81 -4.31
CA ILE A 49 -13.36 -0.91 -4.90
C ILE A 49 -12.54 0.36 -4.67
N GLU A 50 -13.14 1.56 -4.81
CA GLU A 50 -12.46 2.83 -4.57
C GLU A 50 -12.05 3.01 -3.09
N GLU A 51 -12.93 2.65 -2.16
CA GLU A 51 -12.70 2.68 -0.72
C GLU A 51 -11.58 1.71 -0.33
N GLU A 52 -11.74 0.41 -0.65
CA GLU A 52 -10.78 -0.60 -0.23
C GLU A 52 -9.42 -0.48 -0.93
N LEU A 53 -9.36 0.04 -2.16
CA LEU A 53 -8.08 0.37 -2.79
C LEU A 53 -7.34 1.46 -2.02
N SER A 54 -8.08 2.43 -1.48
CA SER A 54 -7.52 3.51 -0.69
C SER A 54 -6.98 2.99 0.64
N ASP A 55 -7.71 2.09 1.30
CA ASP A 55 -7.30 1.49 2.58
C ASP A 55 -6.11 0.55 2.43
N VAL A 56 -6.08 -0.29 1.39
CA VAL A 56 -4.90 -1.09 1.02
C VAL A 56 -3.68 -0.17 0.80
N PHE A 57 -3.85 0.91 0.04
CA PHE A 57 -2.73 1.82 -0.24
C PHE A 57 -2.25 2.57 1.00
N PHE A 58 -3.18 3.01 1.86
CA PHE A 58 -2.87 3.61 3.15
C PHE A 58 -2.03 2.64 4.00
N MET A 59 -2.46 1.38 4.14
CA MET A 59 -1.73 0.39 4.93
C MET A 59 -0.34 0.07 4.36
N VAL A 60 -0.17 0.07 3.03
CA VAL A 60 1.16 -0.03 2.41
C VAL A 60 2.06 1.16 2.79
N LEU A 61 1.53 2.39 2.79
CA LEU A 61 2.29 3.58 3.19
C LEU A 61 2.59 3.61 4.69
N SER A 62 1.67 3.14 5.53
CA SER A 62 1.86 3.00 6.98
C SER A 62 2.97 1.99 7.29
N LEU A 63 2.99 0.84 6.61
CA LEU A 63 4.09 -0.13 6.72
C LEU A 63 5.42 0.44 6.20
N ALA A 64 5.42 1.18 5.09
CA ALA A 64 6.62 1.86 4.60
C ALA A 64 7.17 2.86 5.64
N ASN A 65 6.29 3.61 6.31
CA ASN A 65 6.67 4.49 7.40
C ASN A 65 7.19 3.74 8.62
N TYR A 66 6.51 2.66 9.02
CA TYR A 66 6.90 1.80 10.13
C TYR A 66 8.33 1.25 9.97
N PHE A 67 8.67 0.76 8.77
CA PHE A 67 10.01 0.24 8.46
C PHE A 67 10.99 1.29 7.97
N ASN A 68 10.60 2.57 7.94
CA ASN A 68 11.41 3.67 7.43
C ASN A 68 11.92 3.45 5.98
N ILE A 69 11.05 2.94 5.11
CA ILE A 69 11.32 2.68 3.70
C ILE A 69 10.86 3.85 2.85
N ASP A 70 11.76 4.34 1.97
CA ASP A 70 11.39 5.25 0.88
C ASP A 70 10.79 4.45 -0.29
N ILE A 71 9.48 4.20 -0.19
CA ILE A 71 8.75 3.40 -1.16
C ILE A 71 8.68 4.08 -2.54
N GLU A 72 8.66 5.41 -2.60
CA GLU A 72 8.62 6.15 -3.86
C GLU A 72 9.92 5.94 -4.64
N ALA A 73 11.07 6.13 -3.98
CA ALA A 73 12.37 5.84 -4.59
C ALA A 73 12.48 4.39 -5.05
N LYS A 74 11.95 3.43 -4.27
CA LYS A 74 12.00 2.01 -4.62
C LYS A 74 11.10 1.64 -5.79
N LEU A 75 9.91 2.26 -5.89
CA LEU A 75 9.03 2.12 -7.06
C LEU A 75 9.68 2.69 -8.32
N ILE A 76 10.31 3.87 -8.24
CA ILE A 76 11.06 4.45 -9.37
C ILE A 76 12.18 3.51 -9.82
N GLU A 77 13.01 3.03 -8.90
CA GLU A 77 14.12 2.13 -9.22
C GLU A 77 13.63 0.85 -9.92
N LYS A 78 12.58 0.23 -9.37
CA LYS A 78 12.14 -1.10 -9.79
C LYS A 78 11.22 -1.11 -11.01
N TYR A 79 10.37 -0.11 -11.19
CA TYR A 79 9.32 -0.14 -12.21
C TYR A 79 9.40 1.01 -13.24
N VAL A 80 10.12 2.10 -12.93
CA VAL A 80 10.31 3.20 -13.89
C VAL A 80 11.66 3.08 -14.59
N LYS A 81 12.73 2.81 -13.83
CA LYS A 81 14.09 2.63 -14.38
C LYS A 81 14.35 1.21 -14.86
N SER A 82 13.71 0.24 -14.23
CA SER A 82 13.77 -1.17 -14.59
C SER A 82 12.41 -1.64 -15.10
N ASP A 83 12.38 -2.72 -15.89
CA ASP A 83 11.15 -3.32 -16.39
C ASP A 83 11.05 -4.79 -15.97
N PRO A 84 10.36 -5.09 -14.85
CA PRO A 84 10.16 -6.45 -14.38
C PRO A 84 8.90 -7.10 -14.96
N SER A 85 8.21 -6.48 -15.93
CA SER A 85 6.93 -6.95 -16.49
C SER A 85 6.95 -8.42 -16.93
N LYS A 86 8.09 -8.89 -17.43
CA LYS A 86 8.30 -10.29 -17.85
C LYS A 86 8.04 -11.34 -16.75
N LYS A 87 7.94 -10.96 -15.48
CA LYS A 87 7.67 -11.90 -14.37
C LYS A 87 6.19 -12.25 -14.19
N TRP A 88 5.28 -11.48 -14.78
CA TRP A 88 3.83 -11.57 -14.58
C TRP A 88 3.05 -11.47 -15.88
N ASP A 89 3.75 -11.35 -17.01
CA ASP A 89 3.20 -11.54 -18.34
C ASP A 89 2.92 -13.04 -18.54
N LEU A 90 1.68 -13.46 -18.27
CA LEU A 90 1.22 -14.85 -18.37
C LEU A 90 1.04 -15.31 -19.83
N GLU A 91 1.16 -14.40 -20.80
CA GLU A 91 0.95 -14.65 -22.23
C GLU A 91 2.26 -14.83 -23.01
N ARG A 92 3.41 -14.88 -22.32
CA ARG A 92 4.72 -15.26 -22.88
C ARG A 92 5.26 -16.57 -22.32
#